data_AF-W2CJ04-F1
#
_entry.id   AF-W2CJ04-F1
#
_cell.length_a   1.000
_cell.length_b   1.000
_cell.length_c   1.000
_cell.angle_alpha   90.00
_cell.angle_beta   90.00
_cell.angle_gamma   90.00
#
_symmetry.space_group_name_H-M   'P 1'
#
loop_
_entity.id
_entity.type
_entity.pdbx_description
1 polymer ?
#
loop_
_entity_poly.entity_id
_entity_poly.type
_entity_poly.pdbx_seq_one_letter_code
_entity_poly.pdbx_strand_id
1 'polypeptide(L)'
;MTMRKRWIAMVLAAAMSAAAQAQDVAELFLKMPDTQLVLLNEASRKTLVDMHRAGEKAIVNNEMGGMAEIWKMTDDYLWLETSMGNFIQIRRLPLVNHTYVICLITSVGIVRQGQDSRVEFFTMDWTPLPTEGMYRPATMRDFLRADADTTSEDFKEICAAADIDLFHYKLSPDDLTMSVRYNTPKYFDQALQEKANRFFIDGWKVYTWRNGRFEESGVTAK
;
A
#
# COMPACT_ATOMS: atom_id res chain seq x y z
N MET A 1 41.44 -24.93 9.35
CA MET A 1 40.06 -25.42 9.14
C MET A 1 40.10 -26.47 8.02
N THR A 2 39.69 -27.72 8.27
CA THR A 2 39.78 -28.82 7.29
C THR A 2 38.89 -28.56 6.06
N MET A 3 39.26 -29.06 4.87
CA MET A 3 38.48 -28.86 3.62
C MET A 3 36.98 -29.16 3.83
N ARG A 4 36.65 -30.26 4.51
CA ARG A 4 35.26 -30.63 4.82
C ARG A 4 34.49 -29.56 5.61
N LYS A 5 35.15 -28.84 6.54
CA LYS A 5 34.53 -27.73 7.28
C LYS A 5 34.30 -26.48 6.42
N ARG A 6 35.16 -26.23 5.42
CA ARG A 6 34.98 -25.13 4.45
C ARG A 6 33.82 -25.37 3.49
N TRP A 7 33.63 -26.62 3.05
CA TRP A 7 32.51 -27.01 2.19
C TRP A 7 31.17 -26.93 2.94
N ILE A 8 31.12 -27.42 4.19
CA ILE A 8 29.93 -27.28 5.03
C ILE A 8 29.60 -25.80 5.26
N ALA A 9 30.59 -24.95 5.54
CA ALA A 9 30.37 -23.51 5.71
C ALA A 9 29.87 -22.82 4.43
N MET A 10 30.37 -23.20 3.25
CA MET A 10 29.89 -22.66 1.97
C MET A 10 28.45 -23.11 1.65
N VAL A 11 28.11 -24.38 1.91
CA VAL A 11 26.75 -24.89 1.73
C VAL A 11 25.78 -24.23 2.71
N LEU A 12 26.17 -24.04 3.97
CA LEU A 12 25.37 -23.30 4.96
C LEU A 12 25.18 -21.84 4.55
N ALA A 13 26.22 -21.16 4.08
CA ALA A 13 26.12 -19.78 3.62
C ALA A 13 25.19 -19.65 2.39
N ALA A 14 25.31 -20.56 1.42
CA ALA A 14 24.43 -20.60 0.26
C ALA A 14 22.97 -20.91 0.63
N ALA A 15 22.74 -21.83 1.58
CA ALA A 15 21.41 -22.14 2.09
C ALA A 15 20.78 -20.96 2.87
N MET A 16 21.58 -20.21 3.63
CA MET A 16 21.13 -18.98 4.30
C MET A 16 20.78 -17.88 3.30
N SER A 17 21.54 -17.72 2.22
CA SER A 17 21.21 -16.78 1.14
C SER A 17 19.93 -17.15 0.40
N ALA A 18 19.69 -18.45 0.17
CA ALA A 18 18.45 -18.94 -0.45
C ALA A 18 17.23 -18.78 0.48
N ALA A 19 17.38 -19.02 1.78
CA ALA A 19 16.32 -18.81 2.76
C ALA A 19 15.92 -17.33 2.90
N ALA A 20 16.89 -16.40 2.80
CA ALA A 20 16.61 -14.96 2.77
C ALA A 20 15.81 -14.52 1.52
N GLN A 21 15.86 -15.29 0.43
CA GLN A 21 15.03 -15.07 -0.76
C GLN A 21 13.62 -15.69 -0.67
N ALA A 22 13.39 -16.59 0.30
CA ALA A 22 12.14 -17.32 0.44
C ALA A 22 11.10 -16.63 1.35
N GLN A 23 11.41 -15.45 1.90
CA GLN A 23 10.50 -14.76 2.80
C GLN A 23 9.22 -14.34 2.06
N ASP A 24 8.10 -14.96 2.46
CA ASP A 24 6.75 -14.63 2.00
C ASP A 24 6.18 -13.41 2.75
N VAL A 25 5.05 -12.89 2.31
CA VAL A 25 4.44 -11.69 2.92
C VAL A 25 3.98 -11.93 4.37
N ALA A 26 3.67 -13.18 4.73
CA ALA A 26 3.26 -13.50 6.09
C ALA A 26 4.46 -13.36 7.04
N GLU A 27 5.62 -13.88 6.66
CA GLU A 27 6.86 -13.66 7.40
C GLU A 27 7.26 -12.19 7.44
N LEU A 28 7.10 -11.44 6.35
CA LEU A 28 7.29 -9.98 6.35
C LEU A 28 6.40 -9.30 7.39
N PHE A 29 5.12 -9.66 7.43
CA PHE A 29 4.15 -9.10 8.37
C PHE A 29 4.48 -9.44 9.83
N LEU A 30 4.94 -10.65 10.12
CA LEU A 30 5.36 -11.03 11.47
C LEU A 30 6.57 -10.23 11.95
N LYS A 31 7.56 -10.02 11.08
CA LYS A 31 8.77 -9.23 11.37
C LYS A 31 8.57 -7.72 11.29
N MET A 32 7.37 -7.25 10.92
CA MET A 32 7.05 -5.83 10.84
C MET A 32 7.28 -5.16 12.20
N PRO A 33 8.05 -4.05 12.28
CA PRO A 33 8.18 -3.30 13.51
C PRO A 33 6.83 -2.77 13.98
N ASP A 34 6.57 -2.83 15.29
CA ASP A 34 5.31 -2.36 15.88
C ASP A 34 5.03 -0.87 15.59
N THR A 35 6.06 -0.08 15.30
CA THR A 35 5.93 1.32 14.88
C THR A 35 5.18 1.50 13.57
N GLN A 36 5.16 0.49 12.69
CA GLN A 36 4.42 0.52 11.42
C GLN A 36 2.94 0.18 11.60
N LEU A 37 2.59 -0.56 12.66
CA LEU A 37 1.22 -0.97 12.96
C LEU A 37 0.98 -1.01 14.46
N VAL A 38 0.90 0.18 15.07
CA VAL A 38 0.73 0.36 16.52
C VAL A 38 -0.54 -0.33 17.06
N LEU A 39 -1.51 -0.60 16.20
CA LEU A 39 -2.77 -1.27 16.58
C LEU A 39 -2.60 -2.76 16.91
N LEU A 40 -1.51 -3.41 16.49
CA LEU A 40 -1.30 -4.83 16.65
C LEU A 40 0.15 -5.14 17.05
N ASN A 41 0.32 -5.76 18.22
CA ASN A 41 1.59 -6.38 18.60
C ASN A 41 1.88 -7.67 17.82
N GLU A 42 3.10 -8.19 17.98
CA GLU A 42 3.57 -9.40 17.31
C GLU A 42 2.67 -10.63 17.54
N ALA A 43 2.19 -10.84 18.77
CA ALA A 43 1.34 -11.99 19.10
C ALA A 43 -0.02 -11.94 18.37
N SER A 44 -0.61 -10.75 18.27
CA SER A 44 -1.84 -10.53 17.49
C SER A 44 -1.60 -10.74 16.00
N ARG A 45 -0.48 -10.25 15.45
CA ARG A 45 -0.10 -10.52 14.04
C ARG A 45 0.07 -12.01 13.77
N LYS A 46 0.72 -12.74 14.67
CA LYS A 46 0.86 -14.20 14.60
C LYS A 46 -0.48 -14.91 14.60
N THR A 47 -1.37 -14.52 15.51
CA THR A 47 -2.71 -15.10 15.62
C THR A 47 -3.50 -14.92 14.32
N LEU A 48 -3.48 -13.72 13.73
CA LEU A 48 -4.13 -13.46 12.44
C LEU A 48 -3.60 -14.34 11.31
N VAL A 49 -2.28 -14.51 11.22
CA VAL A 49 -1.64 -15.37 10.20
C VAL A 49 -2.02 -16.83 10.39
N ASP A 50 -2.02 -17.33 11.63
CA ASP A 50 -2.37 -18.71 11.94
C ASP A 50 -3.84 -19.00 11.58
N MET A 51 -4.77 -18.11 11.95
CA MET A 51 -6.19 -18.22 11.59
C MET A 51 -6.39 -18.24 10.07
N HIS A 52 -5.73 -17.33 9.32
CA HIS A 52 -5.86 -17.29 7.87
C HIS A 52 -5.33 -18.56 7.22
N ARG A 53 -4.20 -19.10 7.70
CA ARG A 53 -3.62 -20.37 7.20
C ARG A 53 -4.49 -21.58 7.53
N ALA A 54 -5.25 -21.53 8.63
CA ALA A 54 -6.24 -22.54 8.97
C ALA A 54 -7.53 -22.45 8.12
N GLY A 55 -7.66 -21.43 7.27
CA GLY A 55 -8.89 -21.16 6.51
C GLY A 55 -10.01 -20.56 7.36
N GLU A 56 -9.68 -20.09 8.56
CA GLU A 56 -10.62 -19.44 9.46
C GLU A 56 -10.71 -17.93 9.17
N LYS A 57 -11.77 -17.30 9.66
CA LYS A 57 -11.89 -15.85 9.60
C LYS A 57 -10.83 -15.21 10.51
N ALA A 58 -9.78 -14.65 9.91
CA ALA A 58 -8.65 -14.06 10.62
C ALA A 58 -8.96 -12.67 11.18
N ILE A 59 -9.48 -12.62 12.41
CA ILE A 59 -9.88 -11.37 13.08
C ILE A 59 -9.47 -11.39 14.56
N VAL A 60 -8.95 -10.25 15.07
CA VAL A 60 -8.53 -10.08 16.47
C VAL A 60 -8.96 -8.71 17.02
N ASN A 61 -9.02 -8.59 18.34
CA ASN A 61 -9.12 -7.29 19.01
C ASN A 61 -7.80 -6.53 18.85
N ASN A 62 -7.88 -5.24 18.51
CA ASN A 62 -6.73 -4.35 18.41
C ASN A 62 -6.49 -3.59 19.72
N GLU A 63 -5.30 -3.01 19.87
CA GLU A 63 -4.89 -2.33 21.12
C GLU A 63 -5.67 -1.03 21.42
N MET A 64 -6.43 -0.52 20.45
CA MET A 64 -7.27 0.68 20.58
C MET A 64 -8.77 0.37 20.77
N GLY A 65 -9.12 -0.88 21.06
CA GLY A 65 -10.50 -1.29 21.38
C GLY A 65 -11.40 -1.52 20.17
N GLY A 66 -10.84 -1.60 18.96
CA GLY A 66 -11.53 -2.05 17.74
C GLY A 66 -11.13 -3.46 17.30
N MET A 67 -11.53 -3.83 16.09
CA MET A 67 -11.11 -5.09 15.46
C MET A 67 -10.10 -4.85 14.34
N ALA A 68 -9.27 -5.85 14.07
CA ALA A 68 -8.44 -5.92 12.87
C ALA A 68 -8.65 -7.29 12.19
N GLU A 69 -8.80 -7.26 10.87
CA GLU A 69 -9.09 -8.44 10.04
C GLU A 69 -8.13 -8.52 8.86
N ILE A 70 -7.54 -9.68 8.60
CA ILE A 70 -6.87 -9.97 7.33
C ILE A 70 -7.94 -10.37 6.31
N TRP A 71 -8.16 -9.51 5.31
CA TRP A 71 -9.14 -9.74 4.25
C TRP A 71 -8.62 -10.64 3.14
N LYS A 72 -7.34 -10.51 2.81
CA LYS A 72 -6.70 -11.33 1.78
C LYS A 72 -5.21 -11.45 2.09
N MET A 73 -4.69 -12.66 2.05
CA MET A 73 -3.27 -12.95 2.11
C MET A 73 -2.91 -13.99 1.04
N THR A 74 -1.84 -13.71 0.30
CA THR A 74 -1.20 -14.58 -0.70
C THR A 74 0.29 -14.65 -0.37
N ASP A 75 1.11 -15.31 -1.19
CA ASP A 75 2.55 -15.37 -0.93
C ASP A 75 3.24 -13.99 -0.99
N ASP A 76 2.70 -13.06 -1.79
CA ASP A 76 3.33 -11.77 -2.07
C ASP A 76 2.49 -10.55 -1.63
N TYR A 77 1.27 -10.76 -1.14
CA TYR A 77 0.35 -9.67 -0.77
C TYR A 77 -0.43 -9.96 0.50
N LEU A 78 -0.58 -8.93 1.33
CA LEU A 78 -1.44 -8.94 2.51
C LEU A 78 -2.29 -7.67 2.54
N TRP A 79 -3.59 -7.81 2.82
CA TRP A 79 -4.49 -6.71 3.14
C TRP A 79 -5.12 -6.94 4.50
N LEU A 80 -4.86 -6.00 5.40
CA LEU A 80 -5.46 -5.95 6.73
C LEU A 80 -6.25 -4.67 6.87
N GLU A 81 -7.47 -4.76 7.39
CA GLU A 81 -8.34 -3.62 7.65
C GLU A 81 -8.84 -3.63 9.09
N THR A 82 -9.09 -2.44 9.62
CA THR A 82 -9.62 -2.23 10.95
C THR A 82 -11.10 -1.87 10.88
N SER A 83 -11.82 -2.05 11.99
CA SER A 83 -13.24 -1.70 12.07
C SER A 83 -13.57 -0.21 11.81
N MET A 84 -12.57 0.67 11.80
CA MET A 84 -12.73 2.10 11.51
C MET A 84 -12.53 2.45 10.02
N GLY A 85 -12.28 1.46 9.15
CA GLY A 85 -12.04 1.68 7.72
C GLY A 85 -10.60 2.08 7.38
N ASN A 86 -9.69 2.10 8.37
CA ASN A 86 -8.26 2.21 8.12
C ASN A 86 -7.73 0.85 7.70
N PHE A 87 -6.80 0.82 6.75
CA PHE A 87 -6.19 -0.42 6.31
C PHE A 87 -4.69 -0.27 6.06
N ILE A 88 -4.01 -1.41 6.05
CA ILE A 88 -2.68 -1.55 5.50
C ILE A 88 -2.69 -2.58 4.37
N GLN A 89 -1.86 -2.36 3.37
CA GLN A 89 -1.56 -3.33 2.33
C GLN A 89 -0.05 -3.48 2.20
N ILE A 90 0.41 -4.72 2.18
CA ILE A 90 1.82 -5.06 1.98
C ILE A 90 1.92 -5.79 0.65
N ARG A 91 2.85 -5.38 -0.20
CA ARG A 91 3.21 -6.10 -1.43
C ARG A 91 4.72 -6.31 -1.47
N ARG A 92 5.12 -7.55 -1.74
CA ARG A 92 6.52 -7.88 -2.07
C ARG A 92 6.73 -7.63 -3.56
N LEU A 93 7.62 -6.70 -3.89
CA LEU A 93 7.87 -6.26 -5.27
C LEU A 93 9.25 -6.71 -5.77
N PRO A 94 9.35 -7.33 -6.95
CA PRO A 94 10.61 -7.84 -7.47
C PRO A 94 11.51 -6.73 -8.05
N LEU A 95 12.82 -6.85 -7.84
CA LEU A 95 13.86 -6.04 -8.49
C LEU A 95 14.57 -6.84 -9.59
N VAL A 96 15.34 -6.14 -10.43
CA VAL A 96 16.00 -6.70 -11.63
C VAL A 96 16.95 -7.87 -11.31
N ASN A 97 17.53 -7.88 -10.13
CA ASN A 97 18.53 -8.85 -9.66
C ASN A 97 17.94 -10.00 -8.80
N HIS A 98 16.66 -10.34 -8.98
CA HIS A 98 15.94 -11.34 -8.18
C HIS A 98 15.95 -11.04 -6.66
N THR A 99 16.12 -9.77 -6.28
CA THR A 99 15.86 -9.32 -4.91
C THR A 99 14.47 -8.70 -4.83
N TYR A 100 14.00 -8.43 -3.63
CA TYR A 100 12.67 -7.88 -3.40
C TYR A 100 12.74 -6.65 -2.51
N VAL A 101 11.74 -5.80 -2.63
CA VAL A 101 11.44 -4.71 -1.69
C VAL A 101 10.02 -4.87 -1.18
N ILE A 102 9.76 -4.33 0.01
CA ILE A 102 8.43 -4.22 0.58
C ILE A 102 7.84 -2.90 0.12
N CYS A 103 6.64 -2.91 -0.44
CA CYS A 103 5.79 -1.73 -0.56
C CYS A 103 4.69 -1.83 0.49
N LEU A 104 4.60 -0.82 1.35
CA LEU A 104 3.57 -0.66 2.36
C LEU A 104 2.68 0.50 1.96
N ILE A 105 1.38 0.24 1.87
CA ILE A 105 0.36 1.28 1.85
C ILE A 105 -0.31 1.30 3.21
N THR A 106 -0.34 2.47 3.84
CA THR A 106 -1.13 2.73 5.05
C THR A 106 -2.18 3.76 4.69
N SER A 107 -3.45 3.45 4.93
CA SER A 107 -4.53 4.38 4.64
C SER A 107 -5.38 4.65 5.86
N VAL A 108 -5.73 5.93 6.01
CA VAL A 108 -6.55 6.44 7.09
C VAL A 108 -7.74 7.22 6.53
N GLY A 109 -8.82 7.26 7.29
CA GLY A 109 -10.00 8.06 6.98
C GLY A 109 -11.26 7.24 6.82
N ILE A 110 -12.36 7.94 6.57
CA ILE A 110 -13.69 7.34 6.48
C ILE A 110 -14.04 7.22 5.00
N VAL A 111 -14.39 6.00 4.55
CA VAL A 111 -14.67 5.68 3.13
C VAL A 111 -15.60 6.71 2.45
N ARG A 112 -16.58 7.24 3.19
CA ARG A 112 -17.56 8.22 2.71
C ARG A 112 -17.07 9.67 2.69
N GLN A 113 -16.12 10.03 3.55
CA GLN A 113 -15.60 11.41 3.70
C GLN A 113 -14.24 11.63 3.02
N GLY A 114 -13.65 10.55 2.48
CA GLY A 114 -12.34 10.56 1.87
C GLY A 114 -11.35 9.76 2.70
N GLN A 115 -10.63 8.87 2.02
CA GLN A 115 -9.46 8.20 2.55
C GLN A 115 -8.22 8.83 1.93
N ASP A 116 -7.17 8.94 2.73
CA ASP A 116 -5.83 9.29 2.29
C ASP A 116 -4.90 8.12 2.58
N SER A 117 -3.89 7.94 1.74
CA SER A 117 -2.95 6.84 1.85
C SER A 117 -1.52 7.31 1.69
N ARG A 118 -0.65 6.76 2.54
CA ARG A 118 0.79 6.88 2.44
C ARG A 118 1.35 5.62 1.78
N VAL A 119 2.33 5.81 0.89
CA VAL A 119 3.08 4.73 0.24
C VAL A 119 4.54 4.80 0.70
N GLU A 120 5.04 3.71 1.25
CA GLU A 120 6.40 3.60 1.79
C GLU A 120 7.08 2.34 1.27
N PHE A 121 8.41 2.41 1.15
CA PHE A 121 9.22 1.28 0.67
C PHE A 121 10.24 0.89 1.72
N PHE A 122 10.49 -0.41 1.84
CA PHE A 122 11.46 -0.96 2.76
C PHE A 122 12.26 -2.08 2.11
N THR A 123 13.44 -2.33 2.65
CA THR A 123 14.13 -3.60 2.44
C THR A 123 13.34 -4.76 3.07
N MET A 124 13.69 -6.00 2.76
CA MET A 124 13.06 -7.19 3.36
C MET A 124 13.24 -7.28 4.89
N ASP A 125 14.20 -6.54 5.45
CA ASP A 125 14.46 -6.42 6.89
C ASP A 125 13.83 -5.15 7.50
N TRP A 126 12.82 -4.57 6.84
CA TRP A 126 12.09 -3.37 7.30
C TRP A 126 12.94 -2.11 7.48
N THR A 127 14.12 -2.04 6.86
CA THR A 127 14.88 -0.78 6.77
C THR A 127 14.23 0.15 5.74
N PRO A 128 13.86 1.40 6.10
CA PRO A 128 13.24 2.34 5.16
C PRO A 128 14.10 2.62 3.94
N LEU A 129 13.47 2.74 2.78
CA LEU A 129 14.09 3.12 1.52
C LEU A 129 13.55 4.49 1.06
N PRO A 130 14.36 5.27 0.33
CA PRO A 130 13.87 6.51 -0.28
C PRO A 130 12.76 6.18 -1.29
N THR A 131 11.66 6.91 -1.20
CA THR A 131 10.53 6.79 -2.15
C THR A 131 10.88 7.40 -3.51
N GLU A 132 11.79 8.37 -3.53
CA GLU A 132 12.25 9.06 -4.73
C GLU A 132 12.84 8.05 -5.73
N GLY A 133 12.37 8.13 -6.97
CA GLY A 133 12.76 7.21 -8.04
C GLY A 133 12.00 5.87 -8.06
N MET A 134 11.35 5.46 -6.96
CA MET A 134 10.50 4.26 -6.91
C MET A 134 9.04 4.56 -7.28
N TYR A 135 8.53 5.73 -6.94
CA TYR A 135 7.25 6.21 -7.47
C TYR A 135 7.19 7.74 -7.44
N ARG A 136 6.24 8.30 -8.20
CA ARG A 136 5.88 9.72 -8.12
C ARG A 136 4.54 9.83 -7.39
N PRO A 137 4.47 10.53 -6.25
CA PRO A 137 3.20 10.86 -5.64
C PRO A 137 2.27 11.57 -6.62
N ALA A 138 1.02 11.13 -6.68
CA ALA A 138 -0.01 11.79 -7.45
C ALA A 138 -0.30 13.20 -6.92
N THR A 139 -0.76 14.05 -7.81
CA THR A 139 -1.14 15.43 -7.55
C THR A 139 -2.54 15.69 -8.09
N MET A 140 -3.22 16.72 -7.61
CA MET A 140 -4.54 17.12 -8.12
C MET A 140 -4.53 17.26 -9.66
N ARG A 141 -3.44 17.81 -10.22
CA ARG A 141 -3.29 18.02 -11.66
C ARG A 141 -3.34 16.73 -12.47
N ASP A 142 -2.88 15.62 -11.90
CA ASP A 142 -2.93 14.32 -12.57
C ASP A 142 -4.35 13.85 -12.84
N PHE A 143 -5.33 14.37 -12.09
CA PHE A 143 -6.74 14.00 -12.19
C PHE A 143 -7.59 15.07 -12.87
N LEU A 144 -7.01 16.14 -13.40
CA LEU A 144 -7.76 17.09 -14.22
C LEU A 144 -8.24 16.42 -15.51
N ARG A 145 -9.49 16.69 -15.89
CA ARG A 145 -9.99 16.37 -17.22
C ARG A 145 -9.24 17.23 -18.25
N ALA A 146 -9.05 16.68 -19.44
CA ALA A 146 -8.29 17.36 -20.51
C ALA A 146 -8.92 18.70 -20.93
N ASP A 147 -10.24 18.83 -20.80
CA ASP A 147 -11.04 20.01 -21.15
C ASP A 147 -11.40 20.88 -19.94
N ALA A 148 -10.80 20.63 -18.76
CA ALA A 148 -11.09 21.38 -17.54
C ALA A 148 -10.66 22.86 -17.66
N ASP A 149 -11.62 23.79 -17.51
CA ASP A 149 -11.32 25.23 -17.42
C ASP A 149 -10.80 25.60 -16.03
N THR A 150 -9.47 25.50 -15.88
CA THR A 150 -8.74 25.84 -14.64
C THR A 150 -8.70 27.34 -14.33
N THR A 151 -9.30 28.20 -15.16
CA THR A 151 -9.37 29.65 -14.94
C THR A 151 -10.73 30.12 -14.42
N SER A 152 -11.74 29.26 -14.50
CA SER A 152 -13.11 29.53 -14.05
C SER A 152 -13.20 29.81 -12.55
N GLU A 153 -14.23 30.57 -12.15
CA GLU A 153 -14.48 30.86 -10.73
C GLU A 153 -14.85 29.59 -9.94
N ASP A 154 -15.61 28.68 -10.56
CA ASP A 154 -15.93 27.37 -9.99
C ASP A 154 -14.64 26.60 -9.63
N PHE A 155 -13.64 26.60 -10.52
CA PHE A 155 -12.38 25.90 -10.26
C PHE A 155 -11.60 26.53 -9.10
N LYS A 156 -11.57 27.87 -9.01
CA LYS A 156 -10.92 28.57 -7.90
C LYS A 156 -11.63 28.32 -6.57
N GLU A 157 -12.96 28.30 -6.57
CA GLU A 157 -13.77 27.96 -5.40
C GLU A 157 -13.44 26.56 -4.89
N ILE A 158 -13.36 25.57 -5.80
CA ILE A 158 -12.98 24.20 -5.44
C ILE A 158 -11.55 24.14 -4.88
N CYS A 159 -10.59 24.82 -5.50
CA CYS A 159 -9.22 24.85 -5.01
C CYS A 159 -9.11 25.54 -3.65
N ALA A 160 -9.91 26.59 -3.40
CA ALA A 160 -9.94 27.30 -2.13
C ALA A 160 -10.57 26.47 -1.00
N ALA A 161 -11.50 25.56 -1.33
CA ALA A 161 -12.10 24.64 -0.36
C ALA A 161 -11.22 23.39 -0.10
N ALA A 162 -10.28 23.09 -0.99
CA ALA A 162 -9.35 21.98 -0.87
C ALA A 162 -8.18 22.33 0.08
N ASP A 163 -8.40 22.24 1.39
CA ASP A 163 -7.35 22.52 2.39
C ASP A 163 -6.21 21.48 2.35
N ILE A 164 -6.54 20.23 2.02
CA ILE A 164 -5.61 19.10 1.95
C ILE A 164 -5.98 18.23 0.74
N ASP A 165 -4.97 17.81 -0.03
CA ASP A 165 -5.18 16.82 -1.08
C ASP A 165 -5.20 15.40 -0.50
N LEU A 166 -6.31 14.68 -0.68
CA LEU A 166 -6.48 13.30 -0.25
C LEU A 166 -6.32 12.35 -1.44
N PHE A 167 -5.36 11.43 -1.36
CA PHE A 167 -5.13 10.42 -2.38
C PHE A 167 -5.25 9.02 -1.79
N HIS A 168 -6.13 8.22 -2.36
CA HIS A 168 -6.33 6.86 -1.90
C HIS A 168 -5.63 5.88 -2.84
N TYR A 169 -4.64 5.17 -2.30
CA TYR A 169 -3.85 4.19 -3.02
C TYR A 169 -4.28 2.76 -2.65
N LYS A 170 -4.18 1.85 -3.61
CA LYS A 170 -4.37 0.41 -3.42
C LYS A 170 -3.37 -0.39 -4.23
N LEU A 171 -2.82 -1.45 -3.63
CA LEU A 171 -2.03 -2.47 -4.30
C LEU A 171 -2.97 -3.55 -4.86
N SER A 172 -2.62 -4.07 -6.03
CA SER A 172 -3.30 -5.25 -6.58
C SER A 172 -2.84 -6.51 -5.85
N PRO A 173 -3.75 -7.40 -5.44
CA PRO A 173 -3.36 -8.71 -4.91
C PRO A 173 -2.82 -9.65 -6.00
N ASP A 174 -3.26 -9.45 -7.23
CA ASP A 174 -3.07 -10.42 -8.32
C ASP A 174 -1.95 -9.96 -9.27
N ASP A 175 -1.76 -8.65 -9.45
CA ASP A 175 -0.78 -8.07 -10.37
C ASP A 175 0.26 -7.22 -9.65
N LEU A 176 1.33 -6.83 -10.36
CA LEU A 176 2.33 -5.88 -9.86
C LEU A 176 1.89 -4.43 -10.14
N THR A 177 0.67 -4.09 -9.76
CA THR A 177 0.08 -2.76 -10.01
C THR A 177 -0.31 -2.06 -8.72
N MET A 178 -0.23 -0.73 -8.77
CA MET A 178 -0.72 0.18 -7.74
C MET A 178 -1.69 1.16 -8.40
N SER A 179 -2.86 1.33 -7.79
CA SER A 179 -3.89 2.24 -8.27
C SER A 179 -4.04 3.40 -7.30
N VAL A 180 -4.33 4.60 -7.82
CA VAL A 180 -4.59 5.80 -7.02
C VAL A 180 -5.83 6.52 -7.53
N ARG A 181 -6.61 7.07 -6.60
CA ARG A 181 -7.75 7.95 -6.87
C ARG A 181 -7.60 9.25 -6.08
N TYR A 182 -7.95 10.36 -6.70
CA TYR A 182 -8.12 11.64 -6.04
C TYR A 182 -9.43 11.66 -5.24
N ASN A 183 -9.33 11.77 -3.93
CA ASN A 183 -10.44 11.65 -3.00
C ASN A 183 -10.83 13.00 -2.36
N THR A 184 -10.06 14.07 -2.53
CA THR A 184 -10.39 15.39 -1.96
C THR A 184 -11.84 15.83 -2.21
N PRO A 185 -12.43 15.61 -3.40
CA PRO A 185 -13.82 16.00 -3.61
C PRO A 185 -14.80 15.36 -2.61
N LYS A 186 -14.54 14.14 -2.12
CA LYS A 186 -15.42 13.45 -1.15
C LYS A 186 -15.52 14.15 0.20
N TYR A 187 -14.59 15.03 0.52
CA TYR A 187 -14.59 15.84 1.73
C TYR A 187 -15.61 17.00 1.64
N PHE A 188 -15.95 17.44 0.43
CA PHE A 188 -16.84 18.59 0.23
C PHE A 188 -18.30 18.27 0.50
N ASP A 189 -19.13 19.32 0.63
CA ASP A 189 -20.57 19.16 0.56
C ASP A 189 -21.03 18.70 -0.84
N GLN A 190 -22.30 18.30 -0.95
CA GLN A 190 -22.83 17.74 -2.18
C GLN A 190 -22.77 18.73 -3.36
N ALA A 191 -23.03 20.01 -3.12
CA ALA A 191 -23.07 21.01 -4.19
C ALA A 191 -21.67 21.24 -4.78
N LEU A 192 -20.65 21.33 -3.92
CA LEU A 192 -19.27 21.51 -4.36
C LEU A 192 -18.68 20.22 -4.94
N GLN A 193 -19.11 19.04 -4.49
CA GLN A 193 -18.81 17.76 -5.14
C GLN A 193 -19.30 17.72 -6.59
N GLU A 194 -20.54 18.15 -6.83
CA GLU A 194 -21.12 18.19 -8.17
C GLU A 194 -20.34 19.14 -9.10
N LYS A 195 -19.91 20.30 -8.58
CA LYS A 195 -18.99 21.19 -9.32
C LYS A 195 -17.66 20.51 -9.60
N ALA A 196 -17.04 19.89 -8.60
CA ALA A 196 -15.73 19.22 -8.71
C ALA A 196 -15.72 18.10 -9.76
N ASN A 197 -16.83 17.36 -9.91
CA ASN A 197 -16.96 16.29 -10.90
C ASN A 197 -16.83 16.77 -12.36
N ARG A 198 -17.03 18.07 -12.62
CA ARG A 198 -16.83 18.71 -13.94
C ARG A 198 -15.36 18.92 -14.27
N PHE A 199 -14.48 18.99 -13.27
CA PHE A 199 -13.05 19.28 -13.45
C PHE A 199 -12.17 18.05 -13.27
N PHE A 200 -12.56 17.14 -12.38
CA PHE A 200 -11.74 15.97 -12.04
C PHE A 200 -12.26 14.67 -12.64
N ILE A 201 -11.34 13.77 -12.94
CA ILE A 201 -11.58 12.39 -13.33
C ILE A 201 -12.00 11.59 -12.09
N ASP A 202 -13.21 11.04 -12.11
CA ASP A 202 -13.67 10.10 -11.09
C ASP A 202 -13.34 8.67 -11.51
N GLY A 203 -12.10 8.25 -11.20
CA GLY A 203 -11.56 6.97 -11.63
C GLY A 203 -10.27 6.60 -10.90
N TRP A 204 -9.73 5.44 -11.24
CA TRP A 204 -8.44 4.98 -10.74
C TRP A 204 -7.38 5.18 -11.80
N LYS A 205 -6.31 5.91 -11.49
CA LYS A 205 -5.08 5.84 -12.28
C LYS A 205 -4.28 4.62 -11.84
N VAL A 206 -3.78 3.87 -12.80
CA VAL A 206 -3.07 2.60 -12.57
C VAL A 206 -1.61 2.76 -12.96
N TYR A 207 -0.74 2.30 -12.08
CA TYR A 207 0.71 2.26 -12.25
C TYR A 207 1.16 0.81 -12.19
N THR A 208 2.08 0.43 -13.08
CA THR A 208 2.68 -0.90 -13.10
C THR A 208 4.11 -0.83 -12.57
N TRP A 209 4.48 -1.75 -11.71
CA TRP A 209 5.86 -1.90 -11.25
C TRP A 209 6.74 -2.49 -12.36
N ARG A 210 7.73 -1.72 -12.80
CA ARG A 210 8.70 -2.10 -13.83
C ARG A 210 10.07 -1.56 -13.47
N ASN A 211 11.11 -2.37 -13.64
CA ASN A 211 12.50 -1.95 -13.46
C ASN A 211 12.78 -1.25 -12.11
N GLY A 212 12.12 -1.69 -11.03
CA GLY A 212 12.30 -1.14 -9.69
C GLY A 212 11.51 0.14 -9.38
N ARG A 213 10.51 0.50 -10.19
CA ARG A 213 9.64 1.66 -9.95
C ARG A 213 8.22 1.47 -10.49
N PHE A 214 7.28 2.26 -9.98
CA PHE A 214 5.92 2.37 -10.51
C PHE A 214 5.86 3.37 -11.68
N GLU A 215 5.40 2.91 -12.83
CA GLU A 215 5.23 3.70 -14.06
C GLU A 215 3.74 3.75 -14.45
N GLU A 216 3.23 4.91 -14.88
CA GLU A 216 1.82 5.06 -15.27
C GLU A 216 1.49 4.13 -16.45
N SER A 217 0.44 3.32 -16.30
CA SER A 217 0.03 2.32 -17.29
C SER A 217 -1.39 2.54 -17.83
N GLY A 218 -2.16 3.47 -17.25
CA GLY A 218 -3.47 3.87 -17.77
C GLY A 218 -4.44 4.38 -16.71
N VAL A 219 -5.70 4.54 -17.10
CA VAL A 219 -6.82 4.92 -16.22
C VAL A 219 -7.92 3.87 -16.35
N THR A 220 -8.38 3.36 -15.22
CA THR A 220 -9.55 2.47 -15.17
C THR A 220 -10.76 3.29 -14.73
N ALA A 221 -11.83 3.20 -15.53
CA ALA A 221 -13.12 3.78 -15.17
C ALA A 221 -13.74 3.09 -13.95
N LYS A 222 -14.74 3.76 -13.38
CA LYS A 222 -15.35 3.54 -12.07
C LYS A 222 -15.67 2.09 -11.71
#